data_AF-A0A8R2JXC0-F1
#
_entry.id   AF-A0A8R2JXC0-F1
#
_cell.length_a   1.000
_cell.length_b   1.000
_cell.length_c   1.000
_cell.angle_alpha   90.00
_cell.angle_beta   90.00
_cell.angle_gamma   90.00
#
_symmetry.space_group_name_H-M   'P 1'
#
loop_
_entity.id
_entity.type
_entity.pdbx_description
1 polymer ?
#
loop_
_entity_poly.entity_id
_entity_poly.type
_entity_poly.pdbx_seq_one_letter_code
_entity_poly.pdbx_strand_id
1 'polypeptide(L)'
;MVKRIMAIIFIPEILCEFSYSGRGNKKRPFEKLLVNKIIFESVLTIKKFATADNAANEIEQVIKCVLIQTPFKIKDKLKMARNLLNLRFLAGILRMLMPETPIAEMWRGAEVN
;
A
#
# COMPACT_ATOMS: atom_id res chain seq x y z
N MET A 1 -6.50 12.36 7.19
CA MET A 1 -6.18 11.89 8.55
C MET A 1 -6.46 10.41 8.72
N VAL A 2 -7.70 9.94 8.49
CA VAL A 2 -8.08 8.51 8.56
C VAL A 2 -7.13 7.60 7.76
N LYS A 3 -6.78 7.98 6.52
CA LYS A 3 -5.79 7.25 5.70
C LYS A 3 -4.43 7.06 6.40
N ARG A 4 -3.97 8.07 7.18
CA ARG A 4 -2.71 7.99 7.94
C ARG A 4 -2.86 7.07 9.15
N ILE A 5 -3.96 7.19 9.89
CA ILE A 5 -4.30 6.30 11.01
C ILE A 5 -4.29 4.84 10.54
N MET A 6 -4.98 4.53 9.43
CA MET A 6 -5.00 3.20 8.84
C MET A 6 -3.59 2.69 8.48
N ALA A 7 -2.73 3.56 7.94
CA ALA A 7 -1.36 3.18 7.56
C ALA A 7 -0.41 2.98 8.75
N ILE A 8 -0.71 3.59 9.91
CA ILE A 8 0.08 3.44 11.15
C ILE A 8 -0.35 2.19 11.90
N ILE A 9 -1.66 1.94 11.98
CA ILE A 9 -2.22 0.84 12.81
C ILE A 9 -2.10 -0.50 12.11
N PHE A 10 -2.21 -0.54 10.77
CA PHE A 10 -2.30 -1.79 10.03
C PHE A 10 -1.20 -1.95 9.01
N ILE A 11 -0.69 -3.18 8.93
CA ILE A 11 0.10 -3.61 7.79
C ILE A 11 -0.82 -3.93 6.60
N PRO A 12 -0.39 -3.64 5.36
CA PRO A 12 -1.18 -3.87 4.16
C PRO A 12 -1.70 -5.31 4.02
N GLU A 13 -0.89 -6.29 4.43
CA GLU A 13 -1.20 -7.71 4.32
C GLU A 13 -2.45 -8.08 5.12
N ILE A 14 -2.60 -7.53 6.33
CA ILE A 14 -3.80 -7.73 7.16
C ILE A 14 -5.01 -7.05 6.52
N LEU A 15 -4.84 -5.83 6.00
CA LEU A 15 -5.94 -5.08 5.38
C LEU A 15 -6.53 -5.80 4.15
N CYS A 16 -5.77 -6.67 3.47
CA CYS A 16 -6.26 -7.44 2.34
C CYS A 16 -7.35 -8.45 2.71
N GLU A 17 -7.38 -8.92 3.96
CA GLU A 17 -8.36 -9.89 4.46
C GLU A 17 -9.75 -9.29 4.71
N PHE A 18 -9.85 -7.96 4.66
CA PHE A 18 -11.07 -7.23 4.99
C PHE A 18 -11.68 -6.51 3.78
N SER A 19 -13.00 -6.43 3.78
CA SER A 19 -13.74 -5.41 3.05
C SER A 19 -14.63 -4.69 4.05
N TYR A 20 -15.12 -3.50 3.72
CA TYR A 20 -15.85 -2.70 4.72
C TYR A 20 -17.08 -3.46 5.28
N SER A 21 -17.95 -3.95 4.39
CA SER A 21 -19.18 -4.69 4.76
C SER A 21 -19.09 -6.21 4.59
N GLY A 22 -17.94 -6.75 4.18
CA GLY A 22 -17.78 -8.21 3.98
C GLY A 22 -18.36 -8.79 2.69
N ARG A 23 -18.86 -7.97 1.75
CA ARG A 23 -19.44 -8.49 0.48
C ARG A 23 -18.39 -8.97 -0.52
N GLY A 24 -18.72 -10.08 -1.21
CA GLY A 24 -18.21 -10.43 -2.54
C GLY A 24 -16.94 -11.27 -2.65
N ASN A 25 -16.16 -11.49 -1.58
CA ASN A 25 -14.84 -12.14 -1.72
C ASN A 25 -14.37 -12.97 -0.49
N LYS A 26 -15.29 -13.54 0.31
CA LYS A 26 -14.98 -14.20 1.61
C LYS A 26 -14.21 -13.31 2.62
N LYS A 27 -14.07 -12.01 2.33
CA LYS A 27 -13.39 -11.04 3.18
C LYS A 27 -14.22 -10.75 4.42
N ARG A 28 -13.54 -10.54 5.55
CA ARG A 28 -14.18 -10.24 6.82
C ARG A 28 -14.69 -8.79 6.82
N PRO A 29 -15.83 -8.49 7.47
CA PRO A 29 -16.36 -7.13 7.55
C PRO A 29 -15.52 -6.28 8.51
N PHE A 30 -14.90 -5.23 7.99
CA PHE A 30 -14.10 -4.28 8.77
C PHE A 30 -14.99 -3.45 9.71
N GLU A 31 -16.20 -3.09 9.28
CA GLU A 31 -17.13 -2.24 10.04
C GLU A 31 -17.48 -2.83 11.42
N LYS A 32 -17.42 -4.17 11.55
CA LYS A 32 -17.73 -4.90 12.78
C LYS A 32 -16.58 -4.95 13.77
N LEU A 33 -15.37 -4.52 13.38
CA LEU A 33 -14.21 -4.55 14.28
C LEU A 33 -14.28 -3.42 15.30
N LEU A 34 -13.81 -3.70 16.53
CA LEU A 34 -13.69 -2.68 17.58
C LEU A 34 -12.82 -1.49 17.13
N VAL A 35 -11.75 -1.77 16.39
CA VAL A 35 -10.86 -0.74 15.87
C VAL A 35 -11.56 0.24 14.92
N ASN A 36 -12.60 -0.19 14.20
CA ASN A 36 -13.41 0.71 13.39
C ASN A 36 -14.10 1.75 14.27
N LYS A 37 -14.73 1.32 15.38
CA LYS A 37 -15.34 2.23 16.36
C LYS A 37 -14.33 3.20 16.96
N ILE A 38 -13.16 2.70 17.36
CA ILE A 38 -12.08 3.53 17.92
C ILE A 38 -11.62 4.60 16.91
N ILE A 39 -11.50 4.25 15.63
CA ILE A 39 -11.13 5.22 14.57
C ILE A 39 -12.19 6.32 14.46
N PHE A 40 -13.48 5.94 14.43
CA PHE A 40 -14.57 6.93 14.35
C PHE A 40 -14.58 7.87 15.55
N GLU A 41 -14.53 7.33 16.77
CA GLU A 41 -14.50 8.12 18.01
C GLU A 41 -13.27 9.05 18.05
N SER A 42 -12.09 8.53 17.69
CA SER A 42 -10.84 9.31 17.66
C SER A 42 -10.86 10.43 16.63
N VAL A 43 -11.57 10.24 15.51
CA VAL A 43 -11.65 11.26 14.45
C VAL A 43 -12.71 12.30 14.77
N LEU A 44 -13.86 11.89 15.31
CA LEU A 44 -14.98 12.76 15.64
C LEU A 44 -14.72 13.65 16.87
N THR A 45 -13.80 13.27 17.76
CA THR A 45 -13.35 14.14 18.86
C THR A 45 -12.62 15.41 18.37
N ILE A 46 -12.16 15.44 17.12
CA ILE A 46 -11.50 16.61 16.55
C ILE A 46 -12.55 17.63 16.13
N LYS A 47 -12.51 18.83 16.72
CA LYS A 47 -13.51 19.91 16.53
C LYS A 47 -13.93 20.15 15.08
N LYS A 48 -12.99 20.05 14.12
CA LYS A 48 -13.25 20.20 12.69
C LYS A 48 -14.27 19.19 12.13
N PHE A 49 -14.28 17.97 12.66
CA PHE A 49 -15.14 16.87 12.22
C PHE A 49 -16.36 16.68 13.12
N ALA A 50 -16.30 17.15 14.37
CA ALA A 50 -17.41 17.06 15.31
C ALA A 50 -18.67 17.82 14.85
N THR A 51 -18.50 18.95 14.16
CA THR A 51 -19.60 19.83 13.72
C THR A 51 -20.05 19.59 12.28
N ALA A 52 -19.47 18.60 11.59
CA ALA A 52 -19.80 18.31 10.20
C ALA A 52 -20.80 17.16 10.10
N ASP A 53 -22.00 17.44 9.60
CA ASP A 53 -23.11 16.48 9.48
C ASP A 53 -22.78 15.24 8.62
N ASN A 54 -21.78 15.34 7.75
CA ASN A 54 -21.35 14.28 6.83
C ASN A 54 -20.07 13.54 7.27
N ALA A 55 -19.49 13.87 8.43
CA ALA A 55 -18.17 13.39 8.84
C ALA A 55 -18.09 11.86 8.88
N ALA A 56 -19.13 11.20 9.40
CA ALA A 56 -19.18 9.75 9.47
C ALA A 56 -19.07 9.09 8.09
N ASN A 57 -19.78 9.62 7.09
CA ASN A 57 -19.72 9.11 5.73
C ASN A 57 -18.33 9.36 5.12
N GLU A 58 -17.71 10.52 5.35
CA GLU A 58 -16.36 10.80 4.85
C GLU A 58 -15.32 9.82 5.42
N ILE A 59 -15.39 9.53 6.73
CA ILE A 59 -14.53 8.56 7.40
C ILE A 59 -14.70 7.18 6.76
N GLU A 60 -15.95 6.74 6.62
CA GLU A 60 -16.29 5.46 5.99
C GLU A 60 -15.73 5.34 4.57
N GLN A 61 -15.93 6.37 3.73
CA GLN A 61 -15.44 6.36 2.35
C GLN A 61 -13.91 6.26 2.31
N VAL A 62 -13.20 6.96 3.18
CA VAL A 62 -11.73 6.85 3.24
C VAL A 62 -11.29 5.45 3.64
N ILE A 63 -11.97 4.81 4.61
CA ILE A 63 -11.67 3.42 5.01
C ILE A 63 -11.92 2.47 3.84
N LYS A 64 -13.07 2.58 3.17
CA LYS A 64 -13.41 1.81 1.97
C LYS A 64 -12.34 1.95 0.89
N CYS A 65 -11.94 3.18 0.56
CA CYS A 65 -10.90 3.44 -0.42
C CYS A 65 -9.56 2.80 -0.05
N VAL A 66 -9.16 2.85 1.23
CA VAL A 66 -7.94 2.20 1.69
C VAL A 66 -8.03 0.69 1.47
N LEU A 67 -9.08 0.03 1.97
CA LEU A 67 -9.26 -1.42 1.86
C LEU A 67 -9.28 -1.90 0.39
N ILE A 68 -9.93 -1.15 -0.50
CA ILE A 68 -9.98 -1.46 -1.93
C ILE A 68 -8.60 -1.29 -2.58
N GLN A 69 -7.85 -0.25 -2.23
CA GLN A 69 -6.55 0.05 -2.86
C GLN A 69 -5.41 -0.83 -2.37
N THR A 70 -5.48 -1.34 -1.14
CA THR A 70 -4.38 -2.09 -0.50
C THR A 70 -3.86 -3.27 -1.33
N PRO A 71 -4.70 -4.17 -1.88
CA PRO A 71 -4.21 -5.31 -2.67
C PRO A 71 -3.36 -4.90 -3.87
N PHE A 72 -3.75 -3.81 -4.55
CA PHE A 72 -3.02 -3.30 -5.71
C PHE A 72 -1.64 -2.77 -5.32
N LYS A 73 -1.53 -2.08 -4.18
CA LYS A 73 -0.24 -1.56 -3.69
C LYS A 73 0.74 -2.66 -3.32
N ILE A 74 0.27 -3.78 -2.78
CA ILE A 74 1.13 -4.94 -2.48
C ILE A 74 1.63 -5.57 -3.78
N LYS A 75 0.74 -5.74 -4.77
CA LYS A 75 1.11 -6.28 -6.08
C LYS A 75 2.20 -5.44 -6.75
N ASP A 76 2.10 -4.12 -6.67
CA ASP A 76 3.11 -3.20 -7.23
C ASP A 76 4.47 -3.33 -6.52
N LYS A 77 4.48 -3.42 -5.19
CA LYS A 77 5.71 -3.63 -4.40
C LYS A 77 6.38 -4.96 -4.72
N LEU A 78 5.62 -6.04 -4.83
CA LEU A 78 6.14 -7.37 -5.20
C LEU A 78 6.70 -7.38 -6.63
N LYS A 79 6.04 -6.69 -7.56
CA LYS A 79 6.54 -6.52 -8.93
C LYS A 79 7.86 -5.76 -8.95
N MET A 80 7.95 -4.65 -8.21
CA MET A 80 9.20 -3.88 -8.08
C MET A 80 10.33 -4.72 -7.45
N ALA A 81 10.05 -5.44 -6.37
CA ALA A 81 11.04 -6.29 -5.70
C ALA A 81 11.58 -7.39 -6.63
N ARG A 82 10.70 -8.02 -7.42
CA ARG A 82 11.10 -9.01 -8.43
C ARG A 82 11.97 -8.39 -9.53
N ASN A 83 11.59 -7.22 -10.03
CA ASN A 83 12.38 -6.52 -11.05
C ASN A 83 13.78 -6.17 -10.54
N LEU A 84 13.90 -5.71 -9.29
CA LEU A 84 15.20 -5.43 -8.66
C LEU A 84 16.05 -6.69 -8.49
N LEU A 85 15.45 -7.82 -8.13
CA LEU A 85 16.16 -9.10 -8.03
C LEU A 85 16.67 -9.56 -9.39
N ASN A 86 15.84 -9.48 -10.44
CA ASN A 86 16.24 -9.78 -11.81
C ASN A 86 17.38 -8.88 -12.28
N LEU A 87 17.32 -7.59 -11.96
CA LEU A 87 18.38 -6.64 -12.33
C LEU A 87 19.70 -6.95 -11.63
N ARG A 88 19.66 -7.29 -10.34
CA ARG A 88 20.85 -7.72 -9.57
C ARG A 88 21.45 -9.01 -10.11
N PHE A 89 20.59 -9.97 -10.48
CA PHE A 89 21.03 -11.23 -11.07
C PHE A 89 21.72 -11.00 -12.43
N LEU A 90 21.10 -10.21 -13.31
CA LEU A 90 21.68 -9.83 -14.60
C LEU A 90 23.01 -9.08 -14.44
N ALA A 91 23.09 -8.14 -13.49
CA ALA A 91 24.32 -7.43 -13.18
C ALA A 91 25.43 -8.38 -12.69
N GLY A 92 25.07 -9.43 -11.92
CA GLY A 92 26.01 -10.48 -11.52
C GLY A 92 26.57 -11.27 -12.69
N ILE A 93 25.71 -11.68 -13.63
CA ILE A 93 26.14 -12.38 -14.86
C ILE A 93 27.06 -11.48 -15.70
N LEU A 94 26.67 -10.22 -15.91
CA LEU A 94 27.48 -9.27 -16.68
C LEU A 94 28.86 -9.06 -16.05
N ARG A 95 28.96 -9.00 -14.72
CA ARG A 95 30.23 -8.89 -14.01
C ARG A 95 31.11 -10.14 -14.16
N MET A 96 30.51 -11.33 -14.30
CA MET A 96 31.24 -12.56 -14.57
C MET A 96 31.76 -12.61 -16.02
N LEU A 97 30.97 -12.13 -16.98
CA LEU A 97 31.34 -12.11 -18.39
C LEU A 97 32.33 -10.99 -18.73
N MET A 98 32.29 -9.88 -17.99
CA MET A 98 33.10 -8.69 -18.22
C MET A 98 33.65 -8.15 -16.89
N PRO A 99 34.69 -8.77 -16.31
CA PRO A 99 35.20 -8.42 -14.98
C PRO A 99 35.90 -7.04 -14.93
N GLU A 100 36.40 -6.56 -16.07
CA GLU A 100 37.24 -5.35 -16.16
C GLU A 100 36.49 -4.07 -16.53
N THR A 101 35.20 -4.13 -16.88
CA THR A 101 34.42 -2.93 -17.26
C THR A 101 33.83 -2.21 -16.05
N PRO A 102 34.12 -0.92 -15.84
CA PRO A 102 33.49 -0.12 -14.80
C PRO A 102 31.97 -0.05 -15.03
N ILE A 103 31.18 -0.30 -13.98
CA ILE A 103 29.70 -0.31 -14.03
C ILE A 103 29.15 0.95 -14.73
N ALA A 104 29.80 2.11 -14.52
CA ALA A 104 29.39 3.39 -15.10
C ALA A 104 29.45 3.47 -16.64
N GLU A 105 30.31 2.68 -17.31
CA GLU A 105 30.35 2.65 -18.78
C GLU A 105 29.29 1.75 -19.39
N MET A 106 28.86 0.71 -18.66
CA MET A 106 27.83 -0.22 -19.11
C MET A 106 26.44 0.42 -19.20
N TRP A 107 26.12 1.35 -18.31
CA TRP A 107 24.83 2.07 -18.32
C TRP A 107 24.78 3.20 -19.37
N ARG A 108 25.93 3.73 -19.82
CA ARG A 108 25.99 4.77 -20.86
C ARG A 108 25.56 4.28 -22.24
N GLY A 109 25.71 2.98 -22.54
CA GLY A 109 25.30 2.39 -23.81
C GLY A 109 23.79 2.12 -23.93
N ALA A 110 23.04 2.22 -22.82
CA ALA A 110 21.61 1.90 -22.78
C ALA A 110 20.69 3.13 -22.90
N GLU A 111 21.22 4.35 -22.86
CA GLU A 111 20.45 5.60 -23.05
C GLU A 111 20.34 6.04 -24.53
N VAL A 112 20.83 5.23 -25.47
CA VAL A 112 20.69 5.48 -26.92
C VAL A 112 19.81 4.41 -27.54
N ASN A 113 18.49 4.54 -27.33
CA ASN A 113 17.39 4.26 -28.26
C ASN A 113 16.03 4.37 -27.58
#